data_AF-A0A317HIA9-F1
#
_entry.id   AF-A0A317HIA9-F1
#
_cell.length_a   1.000
_cell.length_b   1.000
_cell.length_c   1.000
_cell.angle_alpha   90.00
_cell.angle_beta   90.00
_cell.angle_gamma   90.00
#
_symmetry.space_group_name_H-M   'P 1'
#
loop_
_entity.id
_entity.type
_entity.pdbx_description
1 polymer ?
#
loop_
_entity_poly.entity_id
_entity_poly.type
_entity_poly.pdbx_seq_one_letter_code
_entity_poly.pdbx_strand_id
1 'polypeptide(L)'
;YLRFLIDQYYEDEPMDRVTKGLFAVASYNAGPTRIQQLRRKAEADGLDRNRWFNNVELVAAKEIGRETVQYVANIYKYYLAYKMVTEEAAARAAALKATSRAIKGK
;
A
#
# COMPACT_ATOMS: atom_id res chain seq x y z
N TYR A 1 -9.18 13.15 -1.77
CA TYR A 1 -8.23 13.20 -2.90
C TYR A 1 -7.58 11.85 -3.22
N LEU A 2 -6.98 11.11 -2.27
CA LEU A 2 -6.39 9.78 -2.57
C LEU A 2 -7.37 8.78 -3.21
N ARG A 3 -8.64 8.76 -2.76
CA ARG A 3 -9.69 7.94 -3.37
C ARG A 3 -9.88 8.26 -4.85
N PHE A 4 -9.98 9.55 -5.18
CA PHE A 4 -10.00 10.02 -6.56
C PHE A 4 -8.77 9.55 -7.36
N LEU A 5 -7.57 9.58 -6.78
CA LEU A 5 -6.39 9.06 -7.48
C LEU A 5 -6.48 7.56 -7.76
N ILE A 6 -7.03 6.77 -6.83
CA ILE A 6 -7.28 5.35 -7.05
C ILE A 6 -8.26 5.16 -8.20
N ASP A 7 -9.41 5.80 -8.11
CA ASP A 7 -10.51 5.61 -9.04
C ASP A 7 -10.10 6.08 -10.46
N GLN A 8 -9.38 7.20 -10.58
CA GLN A 8 -9.00 7.74 -11.88
C GLN A 8 -7.79 7.08 -12.54
N TYR A 9 -6.83 6.54 -11.77
CA TYR A 9 -5.56 6.08 -12.32
C TYR A 9 -5.28 4.58 -12.13
N TYR A 10 -5.97 3.94 -11.19
CA TYR A 10 -5.63 2.58 -10.74
C TYR A 10 -6.84 1.66 -10.61
N GLU A 11 -8.06 2.10 -10.90
CA GLU A 11 -9.27 1.31 -10.76
C GLU A 11 -9.20 0.01 -11.56
N ASP A 12 -8.83 0.09 -12.83
CA ASP A 12 -8.77 -1.05 -13.75
C ASP A 12 -7.40 -1.75 -13.77
N GLU A 13 -6.43 -1.25 -13.00
CA GLU A 13 -5.12 -1.87 -12.93
C GLU A 13 -5.19 -3.20 -12.15
N PRO A 14 -4.48 -4.25 -12.60
CA PRO A 14 -4.51 -5.59 -11.98
C PRO A 14 -3.64 -5.63 -10.73
N MET A 15 -3.97 -4.78 -9.76
CA MET A 15 -3.29 -4.59 -8.49
C MET A 15 -4.25 -4.91 -7.33
N ASP A 16 -3.72 -5.39 -6.21
CA ASP A 16 -4.51 -5.47 -4.99
C ASP A 16 -4.81 -4.07 -4.41
N ARG A 17 -5.73 -4.02 -3.45
CA ARG A 17 -6.15 -2.75 -2.82
C ARG A 17 -5.00 -2.01 -2.15
N VAL A 18 -4.04 -2.73 -1.56
CA VAL A 18 -2.90 -2.12 -0.86
C VAL A 18 -1.98 -1.45 -1.88
N THR A 19 -1.67 -2.13 -2.96
CA THR A 19 -0.79 -1.65 -4.02
C THR A 19 -1.39 -0.45 -4.75
N LYS A 20 -2.70 -0.46 -5.05
CA LYS A 20 -3.41 0.72 -5.56
C LYS A 20 -3.28 1.91 -4.61
N GLY A 21 -3.38 1.66 -3.30
CA GLY A 21 -3.15 2.68 -2.27
C GLY A 21 -1.72 3.25 -2.29
N LEU A 22 -0.69 2.39 -2.40
CA LEU A 22 0.70 2.83 -2.48
C LEU A 22 0.96 3.71 -3.70
N PHE A 23 0.45 3.32 -4.87
CA PHE A 23 0.57 4.13 -6.08
C PHE A 23 -0.21 5.45 -5.97
N ALA A 24 -1.38 5.47 -5.33
CA ALA A 24 -2.10 6.71 -5.06
C ALA A 24 -1.32 7.65 -4.13
N VAL A 25 -0.66 7.12 -3.09
CA VAL A 25 0.22 7.90 -2.19
C VAL A 25 1.43 8.45 -2.96
N ALA A 26 2.06 7.63 -3.81
CA ALA A 26 3.16 8.06 -4.66
C ALA A 26 2.73 9.20 -5.61
N SER A 27 1.54 9.07 -6.21
CA SER A 27 0.97 10.06 -7.12
C SER A 27 0.54 11.34 -6.44
N TYR A 28 0.13 11.27 -5.17
CA TYR A 28 -0.11 12.45 -4.37
C TYR A 28 1.16 13.26 -4.14
N ASN A 29 2.30 12.60 -3.91
CA ASN A 29 3.57 13.28 -3.68
C ASN A 29 4.26 13.74 -4.98
N ALA A 30 4.33 12.90 -6.01
CA ALA A 30 5.11 13.15 -7.22
C ALA A 30 4.29 13.52 -8.47
N GLY A 31 2.96 13.42 -8.38
CA GLY A 31 2.02 13.63 -9.49
C GLY A 31 1.72 12.34 -10.27
N PRO A 32 0.44 12.09 -10.65
CA PRO A 32 0.02 10.83 -11.26
C PRO A 32 0.61 10.57 -12.64
N THR A 33 0.76 11.61 -13.47
CA THR A 33 1.40 11.50 -14.79
C THR A 33 2.85 11.01 -14.67
N ARG A 34 3.58 11.52 -13.69
CA ARG A 34 4.97 11.12 -13.43
C ARG A 34 5.06 9.68 -12.93
N ILE A 35 4.17 9.28 -12.01
CA ILE A 35 4.13 7.87 -11.56
C ILE A 35 3.79 6.91 -12.71
N GLN A 36 2.89 7.27 -13.63
CA GLN A 36 2.64 6.45 -14.82
C GLN A 36 3.88 6.29 -15.70
N GLN A 37 4.67 7.35 -15.88
CA GLN A 37 5.93 7.27 -16.64
C GLN A 37 6.93 6.33 -15.96
N LEU A 38 7.08 6.43 -14.64
CA LEU A 38 7.94 5.55 -13.86
C LEU A 38 7.49 4.09 -13.91
N ARG A 39 6.18 3.83 -13.90
CA ARG A 39 5.61 2.48 -14.11
C ARG A 39 6.00 1.89 -15.46
N ARG A 40 5.87 2.67 -16.54
CA ARG A 40 6.28 2.22 -17.89
C ARG A 40 7.77 1.97 -17.98
N LYS A 41 8.58 2.80 -17.31
CA LYS A 41 10.04 2.62 -17.26
C LYS A 41 10.43 1.38 -16.44
N ALA A 42 9.75 1.10 -15.34
CA ALA A 42 9.95 -0.13 -14.58
C ALA A 42 9.69 -1.37 -15.46
N GLU A 43 8.60 -1.39 -16.22
CA GLU A 43 8.32 -2.46 -17.18
C GLU A 43 9.41 -2.59 -18.24
N ALA A 44 9.89 -1.48 -18.81
CA ALA A 44 10.99 -1.48 -19.77
C ALA A 44 12.32 -2.00 -19.18
N ASP A 45 12.54 -1.78 -17.88
CA ASP A 45 13.70 -2.26 -17.11
C ASP A 45 13.51 -3.71 -16.61
N GLY A 46 12.43 -4.41 -17.00
CA GLY A 46 12.15 -5.80 -16.61
C GLY A 46 11.58 -5.95 -15.19
N LEU A 47 11.11 -4.87 -14.58
CA LEU A 47 10.46 -4.83 -13.28
C LEU A 47 8.94 -4.86 -13.40
N ASP A 48 8.25 -5.20 -12.32
CA ASP A 48 6.79 -5.23 -12.28
C ASP A 48 6.21 -3.82 -12.07
N ARG A 49 5.61 -3.25 -13.12
CA ARG A 49 4.93 -1.95 -13.09
C ARG A 49 3.71 -1.88 -12.16
N ASN A 50 3.24 -3.02 -11.68
CA ASN A 50 2.09 -3.18 -10.79
C ASN A 50 2.51 -3.55 -9.37
N ARG A 51 3.80 -3.37 -9.03
CA ARG A 51 4.31 -3.44 -7.66
C ARG A 51 5.07 -2.17 -7.34
N TRP A 52 4.84 -1.63 -6.14
CA TRP A 52 5.59 -0.45 -5.69
C TRP A 52 7.00 -0.85 -5.22
N PHE A 53 7.07 -1.53 -4.08
CA PHE A 53 8.34 -1.87 -3.43
C PHE A 53 9.19 -2.80 -4.29
N ASN A 54 10.51 -2.54 -4.31
CA ASN A 54 11.50 -3.30 -5.09
C ASN A 54 11.22 -3.38 -6.61
N ASN A 55 10.33 -2.52 -7.13
CA ASN A 55 10.00 -2.46 -8.55
C ASN A 55 9.95 -0.99 -8.98
N VAL A 56 8.76 -0.38 -9.04
CA VAL A 56 8.63 1.04 -9.43
C VAL A 56 9.37 1.98 -8.46
N GLU A 57 9.49 1.60 -7.18
CA GLU A 57 10.30 2.31 -6.19
C GLU A 57 11.78 2.48 -6.60
N LEU A 58 12.38 1.47 -7.24
CA LEU A 58 13.78 1.52 -7.66
C LEU A 58 13.98 2.55 -8.77
N VAL A 59 13.04 2.59 -9.71
CA VAL A 59 13.02 3.58 -10.79
C VAL A 59 12.73 4.97 -10.23
N ALA A 60 11.79 5.11 -9.30
CA ALA A 60 11.50 6.38 -8.64
C ALA A 60 12.74 6.93 -7.91
N ALA A 61 13.43 6.09 -7.14
CA ALA A 61 14.67 6.47 -6.45
C ALA A 61 15.74 6.98 -7.41
N LYS A 62 15.88 6.32 -8.57
CA LYS A 62 16.86 6.66 -9.61
C LYS A 62 16.50 7.96 -10.36
N GLU A 63 15.23 8.14 -10.71
CA GLU A 63 14.80 9.19 -11.64
C GLU A 63 14.37 10.48 -10.95
N ILE A 64 13.75 10.38 -9.77
CA ILE A 64 13.14 11.52 -9.09
C ILE A 64 13.66 11.70 -7.65
N GLY A 65 14.62 10.87 -7.25
CA GLY A 65 15.26 10.93 -5.94
C GLY A 65 14.45 10.25 -4.83
N ARG A 66 14.88 10.50 -3.59
CA ARG A 66 14.43 9.73 -2.42
C ARG A 66 13.14 10.24 -1.78
N GLU A 67 12.70 11.45 -2.09
CA GLU A 67 11.58 12.09 -1.37
C GLU A 67 10.30 11.25 -1.45
N THR A 68 9.85 10.91 -2.66
CA THR A 68 8.64 10.10 -2.89
C THR A 68 8.76 8.71 -2.30
N VAL A 69 9.92 8.07 -2.44
CA VAL A 69 10.18 6.75 -1.89
C VAL A 69 10.04 6.77 -0.36
N GLN A 70 10.68 7.74 0.28
CA GLN A 70 10.62 7.91 1.72
C GLN A 70 9.20 8.27 2.19
N TYR A 71 8.46 9.07 1.43
CA TYR A 71 7.08 9.44 1.71
C TYR A 71 6.16 8.22 1.71
N VAL A 72 6.24 7.37 0.67
CA VAL A 72 5.44 6.14 0.58
C VAL A 72 5.81 5.15 1.69
N ALA A 73 7.10 4.93 1.92
CA ALA A 73 7.57 4.03 2.98
C ALA A 73 7.10 4.51 4.37
N ASN A 74 7.16 5.82 4.63
CA ASN A 74 6.68 6.39 5.88
C ASN A 74 5.19 6.20 6.09
N ILE A 75 4.36 6.35 5.06
CA ILE A 75 2.92 6.12 5.20
C ILE A 75 2.62 4.63 5.39
N TYR A 76 3.30 3.77 4.62
CA TYR A 76 3.10 2.33 4.70
C TYR A 76 3.48 1.76 6.06
N LYS A 77 4.55 2.27 6.70
CA LYS A 77 4.93 1.83 8.06
C LYS A 77 3.82 2.08 9.08
N TYR A 78 3.13 3.23 8.99
CA TYR A 78 2.03 3.55 9.90
C TYR A 78 0.81 2.68 9.59
N TYR A 79 0.51 2.45 8.30
CA TYR A 79 -0.55 1.52 7.91
C TYR A 79 -0.32 0.12 8.50
N LEU A 80 0.89 -0.42 8.38
CA LEU A 80 1.24 -1.71 8.96
C LEU A 80 1.11 -1.71 10.49
N ALA A 81 1.61 -0.68 11.17
CA ALA A 81 1.50 -0.57 12.62
C ALA A 81 0.03 -0.59 13.08
N TYR A 82 -0.83 0.22 12.47
CA TYR A 82 -2.27 0.23 12.80
C TYR A 82 -2.97 -1.08 12.44
N LYS A 83 -2.61 -1.70 11.30
CA LYS A 83 -3.15 -2.98 10.91
C LYS A 83 -2.82 -4.06 11.93
N MET A 84 -1.56 -4.15 12.36
CA MET A 84 -1.12 -5.12 13.37
C MET A 84 -1.82 -4.90 14.72
N VAL A 85 -1.93 -3.65 15.18
CA VAL A 85 -2.63 -3.32 16.43
C VAL A 85 -4.11 -3.71 16.37
N THR A 86 -4.77 -3.46 15.24
CA THR A 86 -6.20 -3.79 15.07
C THR A 86 -6.43 -5.30 14.95
N GLU A 87 -5.56 -6.02 14.25
CA GLU A 87 -5.59 -7.48 14.16
C GLU A 87 -5.34 -8.14 15.52
N GLU A 88 -4.38 -7.65 16.30
CA GLU A 88 -4.12 -8.14 17.65
C GLU A 88 -5.32 -7.91 18.59
N ALA A 89 -5.90 -6.71 18.57
CA ALA A 89 -7.07 -6.39 19.37
C ALA A 89 -8.27 -7.29 19.01
N ALA A 90 -8.49 -7.54 17.72
CA ALA A 90 -9.53 -8.45 17.24
C ALA A 90 -9.28 -9.91 17.69
N ALA A 91 -8.03 -10.38 17.60
CA ALA A 91 -7.66 -11.72 18.06
C ALA A 91 -7.89 -11.90 19.57
N ARG A 92 -7.51 -10.90 20.39
CA ARG A 92 -7.76 -10.90 21.84
C ARG A 92 -9.25 -10.93 22.16
N ALA A 93 -10.07 -10.12 21.48
CA ALA A 93 -11.51 -10.09 21.67
C ALA A 93 -12.17 -11.44 21.30
N ALA A 94 -11.72 -12.06 20.20
CA ALA A 94 -12.20 -13.38 19.77
C ALA A 94 -11.86 -14.46 20.80
N ALA A 95 -10.65 -14.46 21.36
CA ALA A 95 -10.23 -15.40 22.39
C ALA A 95 -11.08 -15.26 23.67
N LEU A 96 -11.31 -14.03 24.16
CA LEU A 96 -12.17 -13.78 25.33
C LEU A 96 -13.61 -14.27 25.10
N LYS A 97 -14.16 -14.05 23.91
CA LYS A 97 -15.49 -14.53 23.54
C LYS A 97 -15.57 -16.06 23.47
N ALA A 98 -14.53 -16.72 22.96
CA ALA A 98 -14.47 -18.18 22.93
C ALA A 98 -14.40 -18.77 24.34
N THR A 99 -13.56 -18.22 25.22
CA THR A 99 -13.44 -18.65 26.62
C THR A 99 -14.76 -18.47 27.38
N SER A 100 -15.41 -17.31 27.25
CA SER A 100 -16.69 -17.06 27.94
C SER A 100 -17.83 -17.98 27.45
N ARG A 101 -17.87 -18.33 26.17
CA ARG A 101 -18.82 -19.31 25.62
C ARG A 101 -18.56 -20.71 26.15
N ALA A 102 -17.29 -21.11 26.28
CA ALA A 102 -16.93 -22.41 26.84
C ALA A 102 -17.31 -22.55 28.32
N ILE A 103 -17.25 -21.46 29.09
CA ILE A 103 -17.65 -21.43 30.50
C ILE A 103 -19.18 -21.51 30.66
N LYS A 104 -19.96 -20.80 29.82
CA LYS A 104 -21.44 -20.80 29.90
C LYS A 104 -22.12 -22.07 29.38
N GLY A 105 -21.41 -22.91 28.64
CA GLY A 105 -21.92 -24.17 28.08
C GLY A 105 -21.66 -25.41 28.95
N LYS A 106 -21.03 -25.24 30.12
CA LYS A 106 -20.91 -26.25 31.18
C LYS A 106 -21.89 -25.92 32.30
#